data_AF-A0A3D1AV30-F1
#
_entry.id   AF-A0A3D1AV30-F1
#
_cell.length_a   1.000
_cell.length_b   1.000
_cell.length_c   1.000
_cell.angle_alpha   90.00
_cell.angle_beta   90.00
_cell.angle_gamma   90.00
#
_symmetry.space_group_name_H-M   'P 1'
#
loop_
_entity.id
_entity.type
_entity.pdbx_description
1 polymer ?
#
loop_
_entity_poly.entity_id
_entity_poly.type
_entity_poly.pdbx_seq_one_letter_code
_entity_poly.pdbx_strand_id
1 'polypeptide(L)'
;MLRQTYRYGSLKWPSGRGMKNDWRTQLERWQAAGLVDDATAARVATWEGAQHQNAARGTGHRLDWPVLLALILGGIALGAGVLLFVAAHWDATSPSARFAMVLAMVALFHVTALFSEHDSAVRSALHALGTIAFGAGIALAAQIFHLEVDWTDGLLLWTLGAWTAWGFLRDAPHTVLVAIATPWWLA
;
A
#
# COMPACT_ATOMS: atom_id res chain seq x y z
N MET A 1 18.63 -17.51 67.09
CA MET A 1 17.71 -16.93 66.08
C MET A 1 18.37 -15.68 65.50
N LEU A 2 19.15 -15.78 64.43
CA LEU A 2 19.73 -14.63 63.70
C LEU A 2 19.80 -14.95 62.20
N ARG A 3 19.18 -14.08 61.39
CA ARG A 3 19.12 -14.10 59.92
C ARG A 3 20.49 -13.85 59.29
N GLN A 4 20.80 -14.56 58.21
CA GLN A 4 21.68 -14.03 57.15
C GLN A 4 20.91 -14.02 55.83
N THR A 5 20.48 -12.83 55.42
CA THR A 5 19.95 -12.55 54.09
C THR A 5 21.14 -12.30 53.16
N TYR A 6 21.37 -13.18 52.20
CA TYR A 6 22.34 -12.96 51.13
C TYR A 6 21.91 -11.76 50.28
N ARG A 7 22.69 -10.68 50.35
CA ARG A 7 22.57 -9.50 49.50
C ARG A 7 23.11 -9.85 48.12
N TYR A 8 22.25 -10.02 47.12
CA TYR A 8 22.68 -9.98 45.73
C TYR A 8 23.22 -8.57 45.44
N GLY A 9 24.54 -8.47 45.26
CA GLY A 9 25.17 -7.26 44.74
C GLY A 9 24.57 -6.95 43.37
N SER A 10 24.06 -5.74 43.20
CA SER A 10 23.58 -5.25 41.92
C SER A 10 24.75 -5.13 40.96
N LEU A 11 24.91 -6.14 40.10
CA LEU A 11 25.85 -6.14 39.00
C LEU A 11 25.42 -5.02 38.03
N LYS A 12 25.97 -3.82 38.21
CA LYS A 12 25.82 -2.73 37.25
C LYS A 12 26.59 -3.11 35.99
N TRP A 13 25.88 -3.61 34.98
CA TRP A 13 26.46 -3.79 33.67
C TRP A 13 26.84 -2.43 33.08
N PRO A 14 28.10 -2.22 32.66
CA PRO A 14 28.49 -1.02 31.92
C PRO A 14 27.64 -0.98 30.64
N SER A 15 26.90 0.10 30.43
CA SER A 15 26.15 0.32 29.19
C SER A 15 27.13 0.55 28.05
N GLY A 16 27.48 -0.55 27.39
CA GLY A 16 28.44 -0.63 26.29
C GLY A 16 28.01 0.18 25.07
N ARG A 17 28.24 1.48 25.10
CA ARG A 17 28.49 2.26 23.89
C ARG A 17 29.88 1.87 23.38
N GLY A 18 29.95 0.91 22.46
CA GLY A 18 31.16 0.66 21.67
C GLY A 18 31.65 -0.78 21.53
N MET A 19 30.91 -1.81 21.96
CA MET A 19 31.24 -3.17 21.53
C MET A 19 30.56 -3.40 20.18
N LYS A 20 31.33 -3.33 19.09
CA LYS A 20 30.91 -4.00 17.84
C LYS A 20 30.59 -5.44 18.26
N ASN A 21 29.32 -5.84 18.13
CA ASN A 21 28.84 -7.18 18.47
C ASN A 21 29.47 -8.19 17.52
N ASP A 22 30.76 -8.47 17.71
CA ASP A 22 31.43 -9.54 17.02
C ASP A 22 31.14 -10.82 17.79
N TRP A 23 29.94 -11.34 17.53
CA TRP A 23 29.43 -12.58 18.12
C TRP A 23 30.38 -13.76 17.84
N ARG A 24 31.16 -13.70 16.75
CA ARG A 24 32.19 -14.70 16.41
C ARG A 24 33.32 -14.69 17.44
N THR A 25 33.85 -13.51 17.77
CA THR A 25 34.87 -13.33 18.81
C THR A 25 34.37 -13.75 20.21
N GLN A 26 33.06 -13.68 20.49
CA GLN A 26 32.50 -14.21 21.75
C GLN A 26 32.36 -15.73 21.71
N LEU A 27 31.91 -16.28 20.60
CA LEU A 27 31.75 -17.73 20.41
C LEU A 27 33.09 -18.47 20.52
N GLU A 28 34.15 -17.94 19.90
CA GLU A 28 35.52 -18.48 19.99
C GLU A 28 36.02 -18.48 21.45
N ARG A 29 35.74 -17.42 22.21
CA ARG A 29 36.11 -17.34 23.63
C ARG A 29 35.38 -18.37 24.49
N TRP A 30 34.10 -18.61 24.23
CA TRP A 30 33.32 -19.62 24.97
C TRP A 30 33.73 -21.04 24.61
N GLN A 31 34.09 -21.28 23.35
CA GLN A 31 34.63 -22.57 22.90
C GLN A 31 36.00 -22.84 23.53
N ALA A 32 36.90 -21.84 23.52
CA ALA A 32 38.22 -21.95 24.16
C ALA A 32 38.13 -22.14 25.69
N ALA A 33 37.10 -21.58 26.33
CA ALA A 33 36.83 -21.77 27.75
C ALA A 33 36.14 -23.12 28.09
N GLY A 34 35.81 -23.94 27.08
CA GLY A 34 35.09 -25.21 27.26
C GLY A 34 33.64 -25.05 27.71
N LEU A 35 33.06 -23.85 27.59
CA LEU A 35 31.67 -23.56 27.95
C LEU A 35 30.69 -24.04 26.89
N VAL A 36 31.16 -24.18 25.64
CA VAL A 36 30.37 -24.60 24.48
C VAL A 36 31.20 -25.63 23.72
N ASP A 37 30.59 -26.76 23.37
CA ASP A 37 31.22 -27.80 22.56
C ASP A 37 31.25 -27.43 21.08
N ASP A 38 32.13 -28.08 20.32
CA ASP A 38 32.34 -27.79 18.90
C ASP A 38 31.05 -27.92 18.09
N ALA A 39 30.19 -28.89 18.44
CA ALA A 39 28.92 -29.11 17.78
C ALA A 39 27.91 -27.97 18.03
N THR A 40 27.82 -27.45 19.25
CA THR A 40 26.94 -26.30 19.55
C THR A 40 27.49 -25.00 18.96
N ALA A 41 28.81 -24.80 18.99
CA ALA A 41 29.45 -23.65 18.36
C ALA A 41 29.14 -23.60 16.84
N ALA A 42 29.25 -24.74 16.14
CA ALA A 42 28.90 -24.83 14.73
C ALA A 42 27.42 -24.46 14.46
N ARG A 43 26.49 -24.95 15.29
CA ARG A 43 25.05 -24.65 15.17
C ARG A 43 24.74 -23.16 15.35
N VAL A 44 25.33 -22.52 16.36
CA VAL A 44 25.15 -21.07 16.60
C VAL A 44 25.72 -20.28 15.43
N ALA A 45 26.89 -20.66 14.91
CA ALA A 45 27.49 -19.99 13.76
C ALA A 45 26.63 -20.07 12.50
N THR A 46 26.01 -21.23 12.23
CA THR A 46 25.07 -21.37 11.10
C THR A 46 23.81 -20.54 11.29
N TRP A 47 23.25 -20.49 12.51
CA TRP A 47 22.03 -19.74 12.79
C TRP A 47 22.25 -18.22 12.69
N GLU A 48 23.31 -17.70 13.32
CA GLU A 48 23.67 -16.28 13.24
C GLU A 48 24.08 -15.87 11.81
N GLY A 49 24.80 -16.74 11.09
CA GLY A 49 25.13 -16.53 9.68
C GLY A 49 23.88 -16.36 8.81
N ALA A 50 22.86 -17.19 9.01
CA ALA A 50 21.59 -17.08 8.31
C ALA A 50 20.81 -15.80 8.69
N GLN A 51 20.80 -15.43 9.97
CA GLN A 51 20.13 -14.22 10.45
C GLN A 51 20.77 -12.95 9.91
N HIS A 52 22.11 -12.85 9.87
CA HIS A 52 22.79 -11.70 9.30
C HIS A 52 22.62 -11.58 7.79
N GLN A 53 22.56 -12.71 7.06
CA GLN A 53 22.23 -12.69 5.62
C GLN A 53 20.78 -12.25 5.38
N ASN A 54 19.84 -12.66 6.23
CA ASN A 54 18.44 -12.24 6.16
C ASN A 54 18.25 -10.77 6.59
N ALA A 55 19.01 -10.31 7.57
CA ALA A 55 19.05 -8.90 7.96
C ALA A 55 19.65 -8.03 6.84
N ALA A 56 20.71 -8.48 6.16
CA ALA A 56 21.27 -7.80 5.00
C ALA A 56 20.27 -7.72 3.82
N ARG A 57 19.39 -8.71 3.67
CA ARG A 57 18.25 -8.68 2.73
C ARG A 57 17.11 -7.77 3.21
N GLY A 58 17.00 -7.51 4.52
CA GLY A 58 15.98 -6.64 5.14
C GLY A 58 16.41 -5.19 5.40
N THR A 59 17.68 -4.83 5.19
CA THR A 59 18.23 -3.49 5.42
C THR A 59 18.20 -2.58 4.19
N GLY A 60 17.09 -2.52 3.46
CA GLY A 60 16.87 -1.50 2.41
C GLY A 60 16.74 -0.05 2.95
N HIS A 61 16.55 0.12 4.26
CA HIS A 61 16.03 1.34 4.89
C HIS A 61 16.82 2.65 4.66
N ARG A 62 18.06 2.65 4.13
CA ARG A 62 18.82 3.89 3.87
C ARG A 62 18.73 4.38 2.43
N LEU A 63 18.43 3.52 1.46
CA LEU A 63 18.19 3.91 0.06
C LEU A 63 16.70 3.89 -0.32
N ASP A 64 15.84 3.26 0.49
CA ASP A 64 14.43 3.10 0.14
C ASP A 64 13.64 4.41 0.18
N TRP A 65 13.98 5.36 1.08
CA TRP A 65 13.20 6.60 1.20
C TRP A 65 13.34 7.54 -0.01
N PRO A 66 14.55 7.82 -0.53
CA PRO A 66 14.70 8.58 -1.78
C PRO A 66 14.05 7.87 -2.98
N VAL A 67 14.13 6.54 -3.05
CA VAL A 67 13.50 5.76 -4.14
C VAL A 67 11.99 5.82 -4.05
N LEU A 68 11.40 5.60 -2.86
CA LEU A 68 9.96 5.72 -2.63
C LEU A 68 9.48 7.14 -2.93
N LEU A 69 10.21 8.15 -2.49
CA LEU A 69 9.89 9.55 -2.78
C LEU A 69 9.94 9.83 -4.30
N ALA A 70 10.96 9.33 -4.99
CA ALA A 70 11.08 9.47 -6.44
C ALA A 70 9.96 8.74 -7.18
N LEU A 71 9.54 7.55 -6.71
CA LEU A 71 8.41 6.81 -7.27
C LEU A 71 7.08 7.54 -7.05
N ILE A 72 6.85 8.09 -5.85
CA ILE A 72 5.64 8.87 -5.55
C ILE A 72 5.61 10.14 -6.41
N LEU A 73 6.68 10.93 -6.41
CA LEU A 73 6.76 12.17 -7.19
C LEU A 73 6.70 11.89 -8.69
N GLY A 74 7.38 10.84 -9.15
CA GLY A 74 7.34 10.40 -10.55
C GLY A 74 5.94 9.95 -10.97
N GLY A 75 5.24 9.20 -10.11
CA GLY A 75 3.85 8.81 -10.33
C GLY A 75 2.90 10.01 -10.38
N ILE A 76 3.04 10.95 -9.45
CA ILE A 76 2.26 12.20 -9.44
C ILE A 76 2.56 13.03 -10.70
N ALA A 77 3.83 13.21 -11.05
CA ALA A 77 4.24 13.98 -12.22
C ALA A 77 3.76 13.34 -13.53
N LEU A 78 3.83 12.01 -13.65
CA LEU A 78 3.30 11.27 -14.78
C LEU A 78 1.78 11.43 -14.88
N GLY A 79 1.06 11.26 -13.77
CA GLY A 79 -0.38 11.47 -13.72
C GLY A 79 -0.77 12.91 -14.10
N ALA A 80 -0.08 13.90 -13.54
CA ALA A 80 -0.26 15.30 -13.89
C ALA A 80 0.04 15.58 -15.37
N GLY A 81 1.10 14.97 -15.92
CA GLY A 81 1.44 15.08 -17.34
C GLY A 81 0.36 14.50 -18.26
N VAL A 82 -0.19 13.34 -17.92
CA VAL A 82 -1.32 12.75 -18.64
C VAL A 82 -2.55 13.66 -18.58
N LEU A 83 -2.88 14.19 -17.39
CA LEU A 83 -3.99 15.13 -17.22
C LEU A 83 -3.77 16.43 -18.02
N LEU A 84 -2.56 16.99 -18.01
CA LEU A 84 -2.21 18.16 -18.79
C LEU A 84 -2.31 17.89 -20.30
N PHE A 85 -1.85 16.73 -20.76
CA PHE A 85 -1.96 16.35 -22.17
C PHE A 85 -3.42 16.27 -22.62
N VAL A 86 -4.26 15.59 -21.82
CA VAL A 86 -5.71 15.51 -22.09
C VAL A 86 -6.34 16.90 -22.06
N ALA A 87 -6.01 17.73 -21.07
CA ALA A 87 -6.52 19.09 -20.93
C ALA A 87 -6.10 19.97 -22.13
N ALA A 88 -4.85 19.88 -22.58
CA ALA A 88 -4.34 20.65 -23.71
C ALA A 88 -5.02 20.28 -25.03
N HIS A 89 -5.48 19.03 -25.18
CA HIS A 89 -6.22 18.56 -26.35
C HIS A 89 -7.73 18.56 -26.14
N TRP A 90 -8.23 19.05 -25.00
CA TRP A 90 -9.62 18.91 -24.61
C TRP A 90 -10.55 19.54 -25.64
N ASP A 91 -10.30 20.81 -25.99
CA ASP A 91 -11.13 21.58 -26.93
C ASP A 91 -11.16 20.99 -28.35
N ALA A 92 -10.05 20.38 -28.77
CA ALA A 92 -9.95 19.72 -30.07
C ALA A 92 -10.59 18.31 -30.10
N THR A 93 -10.81 17.69 -28.94
CA THR A 93 -11.38 16.35 -28.84
C THR A 93 -12.89 16.41 -29.00
N SER A 94 -13.46 15.63 -29.93
CA SER A 94 -14.90 15.60 -30.13
C SER A 94 -15.67 15.15 -28.86
N PRO A 95 -16.92 15.63 -28.66
CA PRO A 95 -17.86 15.13 -27.66
C PRO A 95 -17.85 13.60 -27.44
N SER A 96 -18.01 12.84 -28.53
CA SER A 96 -18.07 11.38 -28.49
C SER A 96 -16.73 10.76 -28.10
N ALA A 97 -15.61 11.33 -28.53
CA ALA A 97 -14.28 10.87 -28.15
C ALA A 97 -13.98 11.09 -26.66
N ARG A 98 -14.39 12.23 -26.09
CA ARG A 98 -14.26 12.49 -24.63
C ARG A 98 -15.06 11.46 -23.84
N PHE A 99 -16.30 11.18 -24.25
CA PHE A 99 -17.14 10.18 -23.61
C PHE A 99 -16.56 8.76 -23.75
N ALA A 100 -16.13 8.38 -24.96
CA ALA A 100 -15.48 7.09 -25.22
C ALA A 100 -14.21 6.90 -24.40
N MET A 101 -13.41 7.95 -24.21
CA MET A 101 -12.22 7.92 -23.35
C MET A 101 -12.57 7.59 -21.90
N VAL A 102 -13.63 8.18 -21.35
CA VAL A 102 -14.06 7.86 -19.97
C VAL A 102 -14.61 6.43 -19.88
N LEU A 103 -15.40 5.97 -20.86
CA LEU A 103 -15.87 4.58 -20.90
C LEU A 103 -14.70 3.59 -21.00
N ALA A 104 -13.69 3.91 -21.81
CA ALA A 104 -12.48 3.11 -21.91
C ALA A 104 -11.72 3.08 -20.57
N MET A 105 -11.70 4.18 -19.82
CA MET A 105 -11.09 4.24 -18.50
C MET A 105 -11.84 3.39 -17.46
N VAL A 106 -13.18 3.43 -17.47
CA VAL A 106 -14.02 2.54 -16.64
C VAL A 106 -13.71 1.08 -16.96
N ALA A 107 -13.76 0.71 -18.24
CA ALA A 107 -13.48 -0.65 -18.69
C ALA A 107 -12.05 -1.08 -18.32
N LEU A 108 -11.06 -0.22 -18.56
CA LEU A 108 -9.65 -0.47 -18.24
C LEU A 108 -9.49 -0.81 -16.75
N PHE A 109 -10.05 -0.01 -15.85
CA PHE A 109 -9.91 -0.24 -14.42
C PHE A 109 -10.58 -1.55 -13.97
N HIS A 110 -11.83 -1.81 -14.37
CA HIS A 110 -12.51 -3.05 -14.00
C HIS A 110 -11.83 -4.28 -14.62
N VAL A 111 -11.42 -4.23 -15.88
CA VAL A 111 -10.76 -5.35 -16.57
C VAL A 111 -9.38 -5.62 -15.98
N THR A 112 -8.58 -4.58 -15.71
CA THR A 112 -7.26 -4.74 -15.09
C THR A 112 -7.37 -5.32 -13.68
N ALA A 113 -8.43 -4.99 -12.94
CA ALA A 113 -8.70 -5.59 -11.64
C ALA A 113 -8.93 -7.11 -11.74
N LEU A 114 -9.56 -7.61 -12.82
CA LEU A 114 -9.74 -9.05 -13.02
C LEU A 114 -8.41 -9.81 -13.13
N PHE A 115 -7.36 -9.15 -13.64
CA PHE A 115 -6.02 -9.74 -13.74
C PHE A 115 -5.16 -9.53 -12.49
N SER A 116 -5.66 -8.81 -11.49
CA SER A 116 -4.92 -8.47 -10.26
C SER A 116 -5.20 -9.43 -9.10
N GLU A 117 -5.47 -10.71 -9.38
CA GLU A 117 -5.95 -11.69 -8.39
C GLU A 117 -4.98 -11.93 -7.22
N HIS A 118 -3.69 -11.66 -7.40
CA HIS A 118 -2.65 -11.95 -6.42
C HIS A 118 -2.53 -10.86 -5.33
N ASP A 119 -3.11 -9.68 -5.57
CA ASP A 119 -3.14 -8.58 -4.60
C ASP A 119 -4.57 -8.06 -4.45
N SER A 120 -5.22 -8.49 -3.37
CA SER A 120 -6.61 -8.11 -3.08
C SER A 120 -6.79 -6.61 -2.88
N ALA A 121 -5.75 -5.90 -2.39
CA ALA A 121 -5.82 -4.46 -2.17
C ALA A 121 -5.77 -3.72 -3.51
N VAL A 122 -4.86 -4.11 -4.41
CA VAL A 122 -4.77 -3.55 -5.77
C VAL A 122 -6.04 -3.83 -6.56
N ARG A 123 -6.55 -5.06 -6.53
CA ARG A 123 -7.81 -5.43 -7.19
C ARG A 123 -8.99 -4.59 -6.70
N SER A 124 -9.13 -4.44 -5.39
CA SER A 124 -10.19 -3.63 -4.78
C SER A 124 -10.08 -2.15 -5.16
N ALA A 125 -8.86 -1.60 -5.12
CA ALA A 125 -8.59 -0.22 -5.52
C ALA A 125 -8.90 0.03 -7.01
N LEU A 126 -8.52 -0.89 -7.90
CA LEU A 126 -8.81 -0.79 -9.33
C LEU A 126 -10.33 -0.81 -9.60
N HIS A 127 -11.09 -1.71 -8.98
CA HIS A 127 -12.54 -1.69 -9.11
C HIS A 127 -13.16 -0.39 -8.56
N ALA A 128 -12.65 0.13 -7.44
CA ALA A 128 -13.12 1.40 -6.88
C ALA A 128 -12.82 2.57 -7.83
N LEU A 129 -11.64 2.61 -8.45
CA LEU A 129 -11.30 3.60 -9.48
C LEU A 129 -12.22 3.50 -10.71
N GLY A 130 -12.58 2.28 -11.13
CA GLY A 130 -13.57 2.04 -12.17
C GLY A 130 -14.95 2.61 -11.81
N THR A 131 -15.42 2.36 -10.59
CA THR A 131 -16.68 2.91 -10.07
C THR A 131 -16.66 4.44 -9.98
N ILE A 132 -15.55 5.05 -9.57
CA ILE A 132 -15.39 6.52 -9.55
C ILE A 132 -15.39 7.08 -10.98
N ALA A 133 -14.67 6.45 -11.90
CA ALA A 133 -14.65 6.83 -13.31
C ALA A 133 -16.05 6.74 -13.94
N PHE A 134 -16.88 5.78 -13.52
CA PHE A 134 -18.26 5.66 -13.96
C PHE A 134 -19.10 6.88 -13.55
N GLY A 135 -18.99 7.33 -12.29
CA GLY A 135 -19.62 8.57 -11.82
C GLY A 135 -19.17 9.80 -12.60
N ALA A 136 -17.86 9.93 -12.85
CA ALA A 136 -17.31 10.99 -13.68
C ALA A 136 -17.86 10.94 -15.12
N GLY A 137 -18.05 9.75 -15.68
CA GLY A 137 -18.66 9.54 -16.99
C GLY A 137 -20.11 9.99 -17.07
N ILE A 138 -20.91 9.76 -16.02
CA ILE A 138 -22.30 10.25 -15.94
C ILE A 138 -22.32 11.79 -15.97
N ALA A 139 -21.51 12.43 -15.12
CA ALA A 139 -21.43 13.89 -15.08
C ALA A 139 -20.95 14.49 -16.42
N LEU A 140 -19.95 13.86 -17.04
CA LEU A 140 -19.44 14.28 -18.34
C LEU A 140 -20.49 14.09 -19.45
N ALA A 141 -21.26 13.01 -19.43
CA ALA A 141 -22.35 12.79 -20.38
C ALA A 141 -23.41 13.88 -20.29
N ALA A 142 -23.81 14.25 -19.06
CA ALA A 142 -24.76 15.35 -18.85
C ALA A 142 -24.26 16.66 -19.46
N GLN A 143 -22.98 16.99 -19.25
CA GLN A 143 -22.35 18.19 -19.83
C GLN A 143 -22.27 18.15 -21.37
N ILE A 144 -21.79 17.05 -21.93
CA ILE A 144 -21.53 16.93 -23.37
C ILE A 144 -22.83 16.86 -24.19
N PHE A 145 -23.82 16.12 -23.69
CA PHE A 145 -25.09 15.91 -24.39
C PHE A 145 -26.16 16.93 -24.00
N HIS A 146 -25.83 17.92 -23.17
CA HIS A 146 -26.77 18.96 -22.71
C HIS A 146 -28.04 18.35 -22.12
N LEU A 147 -27.89 17.29 -21.33
CA LEU A 147 -29.03 16.62 -20.70
C LEU A 147 -29.55 17.51 -19.58
N GLU A 148 -30.84 17.86 -19.64
CA GLU A 148 -31.56 18.48 -18.52
C GLU A 148 -31.86 17.42 -17.47
N VAL A 149 -30.81 17.02 -16.75
CA VAL A 149 -30.86 16.02 -15.69
C VAL A 149 -30.48 16.71 -14.39
N ASP A 150 -31.33 16.57 -13.38
CA ASP A 150 -31.01 17.08 -12.05
C ASP A 150 -29.78 16.36 -11.51
N TRP A 151 -28.92 17.08 -10.77
CA TRP A 151 -27.69 16.51 -10.23
C TRP A 151 -27.95 15.24 -9.39
N THR A 152 -29.12 15.15 -8.75
CA THR A 152 -29.59 14.01 -7.97
C THR A 152 -29.83 12.76 -8.82
N ASP A 153 -30.35 12.89 -10.03
CA ASP A 153 -30.59 11.75 -10.93
C ASP A 153 -29.28 11.11 -11.40
N GLY A 154 -28.31 11.95 -11.76
CA GLY A 154 -26.96 11.49 -12.10
C GLY A 154 -26.28 10.81 -10.90
N LEU A 155 -26.44 11.38 -9.72
CA LEU A 155 -25.94 10.81 -8.48
C LEU A 155 -26.63 9.49 -8.10
N LEU A 156 -27.94 9.36 -8.33
CA LEU A 156 -28.70 8.13 -8.12
C LEU A 156 -28.14 7.00 -9.00
N LEU A 157 -27.95 7.26 -10.30
CA LEU A 157 -27.38 6.28 -11.22
C LEU A 157 -25.97 5.85 -10.79
N TRP A 158 -25.15 6.80 -10.34
CA TRP A 158 -23.82 6.48 -9.81
C TRP A 158 -23.89 5.65 -8.53
N THR A 159 -24.80 6.02 -7.62
CA THR A 159 -25.06 5.32 -6.35
C THR A 159 -25.50 3.88 -6.60
N LEU A 160 -26.38 3.64 -7.57
CA LEU A 160 -26.78 2.29 -7.99
C LEU A 160 -25.59 1.47 -8.52
N GLY A 161 -24.70 2.10 -9.30
CA GLY A 161 -23.45 1.47 -9.73
C GLY A 161 -22.55 1.09 -8.56
N ALA A 162 -22.37 1.99 -7.60
CA ALA A 162 -21.58 1.73 -6.38
C ALA A 162 -22.18 0.62 -5.51
N TRP A 163 -23.50 0.59 -5.33
CA TRP A 163 -24.21 -0.50 -4.64
C TRP A 163 -24.06 -1.83 -5.36
N THR A 164 -24.15 -1.84 -6.69
CA THR A 164 -23.96 -3.05 -7.49
C THR A 164 -22.55 -3.60 -7.30
N ALA A 165 -21.53 -2.74 -7.42
CA ALA A 165 -20.15 -3.13 -7.18
C ALA A 165 -19.93 -3.61 -5.73
N TRP A 166 -20.46 -2.91 -4.74
CA TRP A 166 -20.41 -3.34 -3.34
C TRP A 166 -21.07 -4.71 -3.12
N GLY A 167 -22.21 -4.98 -3.75
CA GLY A 167 -22.91 -6.26 -3.65
C GLY A 167 -22.07 -7.45 -4.11
N PHE A 168 -21.26 -7.25 -5.16
CA PHE A 168 -20.35 -8.27 -5.70
C PHE A 168 -19.03 -8.35 -4.93
N LEU A 169 -18.41 -7.22 -4.58
CA LEU A 169 -17.05 -7.19 -4.02
C LEU A 169 -17.01 -7.21 -2.49
N ARG A 170 -17.99 -6.58 -1.84
CA ARG A 170 -18.09 -6.43 -0.37
C ARG A 170 -16.81 -5.92 0.28
N ASP A 171 -16.13 -4.97 -0.37
CA ASP A 171 -14.85 -4.44 0.08
C ASP A 171 -14.99 -3.05 0.76
N ALA A 172 -13.91 -2.62 1.41
CA ALA A 172 -13.89 -1.36 2.14
C ALA A 172 -14.07 -0.12 1.23
N PRO A 173 -13.39 -0.01 0.06
CA PRO A 173 -13.58 1.13 -0.83
C PRO A 173 -15.02 1.33 -1.30
N HIS A 174 -15.71 0.26 -1.73
CA HIS A 174 -17.10 0.39 -2.15
C HIS A 174 -18.05 0.63 -0.98
N THR A 175 -17.71 0.15 0.22
CA THR A 175 -18.45 0.50 1.45
C THR A 175 -18.40 2.00 1.69
N VAL A 176 -17.22 2.61 1.56
CA VAL A 176 -17.05 4.07 1.69
C VAL A 176 -17.78 4.82 0.59
N LEU A 177 -17.65 4.39 -0.68
CA LEU A 177 -18.36 5.02 -1.80
C LEU A 177 -19.88 4.99 -1.58
N VAL A 178 -20.44 3.84 -1.20
CA VAL A 178 -21.87 3.70 -0.90
C VAL A 178 -22.28 4.58 0.29
N ALA A 179 -21.50 4.59 1.37
CA ALA A 179 -21.79 5.38 2.56
C ALA A 179 -21.80 6.89 2.29
N ILE A 180 -21.01 7.37 1.33
CA ILE A 180 -20.97 8.79 0.92
C ILE A 180 -22.07 9.09 -0.10
N ALA A 181 -22.21 8.27 -1.14
CA ALA A 181 -23.13 8.53 -2.24
C ALA A 181 -24.61 8.38 -1.83
N THR A 182 -24.91 7.45 -0.92
CA THR A 182 -26.28 7.18 -0.47
C THR A 182 -26.97 8.37 0.23
N PRO A 183 -26.37 9.04 1.23
CA PRO A 183 -27.01 10.20 1.85
C PRO A 183 -27.08 11.40 0.89
N TRP A 184 -26.10 11.55 0.00
CA TRP A 184 -26.07 12.68 -0.93
C TRP A 184 -27.16 12.64 -1.98
N TRP A 185 -27.68 11.46 -2.37
CA TRP A 185 -28.82 11.41 -3.29
C TRP A 185 -30.17 11.70 -2.61
N LEU A 186 -30.26 11.52 -1.28
CA LEU A 186 -31.48 11.74 -0.49
C LEU A 186 -31.65 13.19 -0.01
N ALA A 187 -30.63 14.02 -0.18
CA ALA A 187 -30.57 15.41 0.29
C ALA A 187 -31.02 16.40 -0.79
#